data_AF-A0A960GL38-F1
#
_entry.id   AF-A0A960GL38-F1
#
_cell.length_a   1.000
_cell.length_b   1.000
_cell.length_c   1.000
_cell.angle_alpha   90.00
_cell.angle_beta   90.00
_cell.angle_gamma   90.00
#
_symmetry.space_group_name_H-M   'P 1'
#
loop_
_entity.id
_entity.type
_entity.pdbx_description
1 polymer ?
#
loop_
_entity_poly.entity_id
_entity_poly.type
_entity_poly.pdbx_seq_one_letter_code
_entity_poly.pdbx_strand_id
1 'polypeptide(L)'
;AMFGWLGYRSFWTLDIEYRSTYYMARFPFPHSYIGIQPAATGSKLHHTDQAVGINHIALWARSRTEVDRFHDEFLRPRSVPVIYSPREYPEYTPGYYAVFFDDPINGIQWELARLPTVPSPVALWRSWRVMRSIAKEHPHWRHSVAREAMRVLPGRDDSASM
;
A
#
# COMPACT_ATOMS: atom_id res chain seq x y z
N ALA A 1 -3.35 -4.44 -16.63
CA ALA A 1 -4.80 -4.66 -16.42
C ALA A 1 -5.30 -4.03 -15.12
N MET A 2 -4.67 -4.30 -13.97
CA MET A 2 -5.04 -3.75 -12.65
C MET A 2 -5.20 -2.23 -12.65
N PHE A 3 -4.13 -1.51 -13.01
CA PHE A 3 -4.15 -0.03 -13.06
C PHE A 3 -5.28 0.52 -13.93
N GLY A 4 -5.57 -0.13 -15.06
CA GLY A 4 -6.70 0.26 -15.92
C GLY A 4 -8.06 0.09 -15.23
N TRP A 5 -8.28 -0.98 -14.48
CA TRP A 5 -9.50 -1.19 -13.71
C TRP A 5 -9.65 -0.11 -12.61
N LEU A 6 -8.54 0.28 -11.98
CA LEU A 6 -8.48 1.36 -11.00
C LEU A 6 -8.58 2.77 -11.61
N GLY A 7 -8.82 2.87 -12.92
CA GLY A 7 -9.02 4.14 -13.64
C GLY A 7 -7.74 4.85 -14.07
N TYR A 8 -6.56 4.24 -13.88
CA TYR A 8 -5.32 4.79 -14.39
C TYR A 8 -5.23 4.62 -15.91
N ARG A 9 -4.52 5.55 -16.56
CA ARG A 9 -4.23 5.49 -18.00
C ARG A 9 -2.74 5.35 -18.24
N SER A 10 -2.38 4.54 -19.24
CA SER A 10 -0.99 4.50 -19.71
C SER A 10 -0.75 5.61 -20.72
N PHE A 11 0.38 6.33 -20.62
CA PHE A 11 0.66 7.47 -21.51
C PHE A 11 2.00 7.38 -22.25
N TRP A 12 2.93 6.51 -21.85
CA TRP A 12 4.11 6.16 -22.63
C TRP A 12 4.41 4.69 -22.40
N THR A 13 4.50 3.93 -23.48
CA THR A 13 5.10 2.58 -23.50
C THR A 13 6.05 2.60 -24.69
N LEU A 14 7.08 3.45 -24.61
CA LEU A 14 8.05 3.59 -25.69
C LEU A 14 9.24 2.69 -25.37
N ASP A 15 9.44 1.69 -26.22
CA ASP A 15 10.54 0.74 -26.14
C ASP A 15 11.75 1.36 -26.87
N ILE A 16 12.34 2.39 -26.27
CA ILE A 16 13.51 3.09 -26.85
C ILE A 16 14.80 2.36 -26.47
N GLU A 17 14.86 1.83 -25.25
CA GLU A 17 15.95 0.99 -24.73
C GLU A 17 15.42 -0.20 -23.89
N TYR A 18 14.28 -0.02 -23.22
CA TYR A 18 13.60 -1.04 -22.40
C TYR A 18 12.12 -0.71 -22.20
N ARG A 19 11.30 -1.75 -22.03
CA ARG A 19 9.84 -1.62 -21.85
C ARG A 19 9.45 -1.21 -20.43
N SER A 20 9.32 0.10 -20.22
CA SER A 20 8.68 0.66 -19.02
C SER A 20 7.23 1.01 -19.30
N THR A 21 6.32 0.62 -18.38
CA THR A 21 4.91 1.02 -18.47
C THR A 21 4.61 2.06 -17.41
N TYR A 22 4.15 3.23 -17.84
CA TYR A 22 3.80 4.35 -16.96
C TYR A 22 2.29 4.50 -16.83
N TYR A 23 1.78 4.57 -15.61
CA TYR A 23 0.37 4.70 -15.28
C TYR A 23 0.09 6.05 -14.61
N MET A 24 -0.91 6.79 -15.09
CA MET A 24 -1.36 8.08 -14.53
C MET A 24 -2.74 7.97 -13.90
N ALA A 25 -2.90 8.58 -12.72
CA ALA A 25 -4.21 8.75 -12.10
C ALA A 25 -5.01 9.91 -12.72
N ARG A 26 -4.34 10.96 -13.23
CA ARG A 26 -4.97 12.15 -13.82
C ARG A 26 -4.38 12.42 -15.20
N PHE A 27 -5.22 12.35 -16.23
CA PHE A 27 -4.88 12.67 -17.63
C PHE A 27 -5.66 13.92 -18.06
N PRO A 28 -5.10 14.82 -18.91
CA PRO A 28 -3.78 14.77 -19.55
C PRO A 28 -2.64 15.36 -18.71
N PHE A 29 -2.92 15.88 -17.51
CA PHE A 29 -1.90 16.58 -16.71
C PHE A 29 -1.07 15.61 -15.84
N PRO A 30 0.21 15.37 -16.16
CA PRO A 30 1.13 14.55 -15.35
C PRO A 30 1.44 15.23 -14.02
N HIS A 31 0.61 15.01 -12.99
CA HIS A 31 1.02 15.36 -11.63
C HIS A 31 1.66 14.17 -10.91
N SER A 32 1.18 12.95 -11.15
CA SER A 32 1.69 11.73 -10.49
C SER A 32 1.52 10.53 -11.39
N TYR A 33 2.58 9.72 -11.51
CA TYR A 33 2.60 8.49 -12.29
C TYR A 33 3.35 7.38 -11.57
N ILE A 34 2.98 6.14 -11.86
CA ILE A 34 3.65 4.92 -11.40
C ILE A 34 4.31 4.30 -12.62
N GLY A 35 5.64 4.28 -12.64
CA GLY A 35 6.44 3.55 -13.63
C GLY A 35 6.87 2.22 -13.05
N ILE A 36 6.53 1.12 -13.72
CA ILE A 36 7.03 -0.21 -13.36
C ILE A 36 7.85 -0.75 -14.52
N GLN A 37 9.06 -1.17 -14.17
CA GLN A 37 9.99 -1.82 -15.08
C GLN A 37 10.34 -3.20 -14.52
N PRO A 38 10.24 -4.27 -15.33
CA PRO A 38 10.76 -5.58 -14.95
C PRO A 38 12.27 -5.53 -14.74
N ALA A 39 12.76 -6.26 -13.74
CA ALA A 39 14.20 -6.44 -13.57
C ALA A 39 14.77 -7.25 -14.75
N ALA A 40 15.95 -6.87 -15.23
CA ALA A 40 16.65 -7.58 -16.31
C ALA A 40 17.23 -8.93 -15.83
N THR A 41 17.59 -9.02 -14.55
CA THR A 41 18.14 -10.22 -13.89
C THR A 41 17.59 -10.33 -12.47
N GLY A 42 17.78 -11.48 -11.84
CA GLY A 42 17.29 -11.78 -10.49
C GLY A 42 16.07 -12.69 -10.47
N SER A 43 15.65 -13.09 -9.28
CA SER A 43 14.43 -13.87 -9.06
C SER A 43 13.26 -12.96 -8.68
N LYS A 44 12.04 -13.45 -8.88
CA LYS A 44 10.84 -12.80 -8.36
C LYS A 44 10.94 -12.66 -6.84
N LEU A 45 10.52 -11.52 -6.30
CA LEU A 45 10.45 -11.30 -4.86
C LEU A 45 9.25 -12.07 -4.27
N HIS A 46 9.42 -12.60 -3.07
CA HIS A 46 8.33 -13.10 -2.25
C HIS A 46 8.16 -12.15 -1.06
N HIS A 47 6.94 -11.66 -0.83
CA HIS A 47 6.66 -10.66 0.19
C HIS A 47 7.16 -11.09 1.59
N THR A 48 6.97 -12.38 1.92
CA THR A 48 7.36 -12.99 3.20
C THR A 48 8.87 -12.99 3.47
N ASP A 49 9.69 -12.96 2.41
CA ASP A 49 11.14 -13.09 2.54
C ASP A 49 11.79 -11.78 2.98
N GLN A 50 11.07 -10.66 2.87
CA GLN A 50 11.55 -9.31 3.20
C GLN A 50 12.90 -8.98 2.53
N ALA A 51 13.14 -9.54 1.35
CA ALA A 51 14.36 -9.29 0.58
C ALA A 51 14.46 -7.81 0.17
N VAL A 52 15.70 -7.37 -0.08
CA VAL A 52 15.99 -5.99 -0.51
C VAL A 52 15.24 -5.68 -1.82
N GLY A 53 14.43 -4.63 -1.81
CA GLY A 53 13.62 -4.20 -2.95
C GLY A 53 12.30 -3.58 -2.50
N ILE A 54 11.41 -3.33 -3.47
CA ILE A 54 10.04 -2.90 -3.18
C ILE A 54 9.25 -4.11 -2.68
N ASN A 55 8.97 -4.15 -1.38
CA ASN A 55 8.25 -5.26 -0.75
C ASN A 55 6.72 -5.12 -0.83
N HIS A 56 6.19 -3.91 -0.67
CA HIS A 56 4.76 -3.63 -0.83
C HIS A 56 4.49 -2.18 -1.28
N ILE A 57 3.35 -1.97 -1.94
CA ILE A 57 2.85 -0.64 -2.32
C ILE A 57 1.35 -0.54 -2.00
N ALA A 58 0.96 0.49 -1.26
CA ALA A 58 -0.44 0.81 -0.97
C ALA A 58 -0.97 1.91 -1.90
N LEU A 59 -2.10 1.64 -2.55
CA LEU A 59 -2.87 2.58 -3.36
C LEU A 59 -4.15 2.98 -2.61
N TRP A 60 -4.57 4.23 -2.81
CA TRP A 60 -5.78 4.74 -2.19
C TRP A 60 -7.03 4.47 -3.03
N ALA A 61 -8.02 3.83 -2.41
CA ALA A 61 -9.39 3.73 -2.88
C ALA A 61 -10.24 4.92 -2.42
N ARG A 62 -11.21 5.28 -3.25
CA ARG A 62 -12.22 6.31 -3.01
C ARG A 62 -13.26 5.86 -1.97
N SER A 63 -13.54 4.57 -1.87
CA SER A 63 -14.53 4.01 -0.93
C SER A 63 -14.24 2.57 -0.55
N ARG A 64 -14.90 2.06 0.51
CA ARG A 64 -14.84 0.63 0.88
C ARG A 64 -15.44 -0.25 -0.21
N THR A 65 -16.54 0.20 -0.80
CA THR A 65 -17.19 -0.47 -1.93
C THR A 65 -16.25 -0.62 -3.12
N GLU A 66 -15.35 0.33 -3.38
CA GLU A 66 -14.35 0.17 -4.44
C GLU A 66 -13.34 -0.96 -4.11
N VAL A 67 -12.93 -1.09 -2.85
CA VAL A 67 -12.09 -2.21 -2.38
C VAL A 67 -12.82 -3.55 -2.58
N ASP A 68 -14.08 -3.62 -2.17
CA ASP A 68 -14.90 -4.85 -2.29
C ASP A 68 -15.11 -5.22 -3.76
N ARG A 69 -15.50 -4.25 -4.60
CA ARG A 69 -15.67 -4.47 -6.05
C ARG A 69 -14.36 -4.87 -6.72
N PHE A 70 -13.23 -4.28 -6.32
CA PHE A 70 -11.94 -4.67 -6.86
C PHE A 70 -11.63 -6.13 -6.52
N HIS A 71 -11.88 -6.55 -5.29
CA HIS A 71 -11.72 -7.93 -4.89
C HIS A 71 -12.62 -8.89 -5.70
N ASP A 72 -13.91 -8.59 -5.78
CA ASP A 72 -14.89 -9.53 -6.36
C ASP A 72 -14.96 -9.48 -7.89
N GLU A 73 -14.75 -8.33 -8.52
CA GLU A 73 -14.87 -8.14 -9.98
C GLU A 73 -13.52 -8.23 -10.69
N PHE A 74 -12.41 -7.95 -10.00
CA PHE A 74 -11.07 -7.97 -10.60
C PHE A 74 -10.20 -9.13 -10.11
N LEU A 75 -9.92 -9.22 -8.80
CA LEU A 75 -8.98 -10.19 -8.24
C LEU A 75 -9.49 -11.63 -8.36
N ARG A 76 -10.68 -11.89 -7.82
CA ARG A 76 -11.29 -13.24 -7.78
C ARG A 76 -11.46 -13.85 -9.17
N PRO A 77 -12.04 -13.17 -10.18
CA PRO A 77 -12.24 -13.77 -11.51
C PRO A 77 -10.93 -14.05 -12.26
N ARG A 78 -9.83 -13.40 -11.86
CA ARG A 78 -8.50 -13.56 -12.48
C ARG A 78 -7.59 -14.48 -11.67
N SER A 79 -8.09 -15.07 -10.58
CA SER A 79 -7.30 -15.90 -9.66
C SER A 79 -6.03 -15.20 -9.17
N VAL A 80 -6.10 -13.88 -8.95
CA VAL A 80 -4.98 -13.14 -8.35
C VAL A 80 -4.86 -13.55 -6.88
N PRO A 81 -3.66 -13.93 -6.38
CA PRO A 81 -3.48 -14.37 -5.00
C PRO A 81 -3.83 -13.27 -3.99
N VAL A 82 -4.93 -13.44 -3.26
CA VAL A 82 -5.33 -12.55 -2.17
C VAL A 82 -4.70 -13.06 -0.88
N ILE A 83 -3.83 -12.25 -0.28
CA ILE A 83 -3.16 -12.57 0.99
C ILE A 83 -4.08 -12.29 2.16
N TYR A 84 -4.74 -11.13 2.12
CA TYR A 84 -5.76 -10.78 3.09
C TYR A 84 -6.98 -10.19 2.38
N SER A 85 -8.12 -10.85 2.55
CA SER A 85 -9.41 -10.38 2.02
C SER A 85 -9.80 -9.00 2.57
N PRO A 86 -10.70 -8.28 1.89
CA PRO A 86 -11.18 -6.97 2.34
C PRO A 86 -11.63 -7.00 3.80
N ARG A 87 -10.95 -6.23 4.66
CA ARG A 87 -11.30 -6.08 6.07
C ARG A 87 -10.78 -4.77 6.66
N GLU A 88 -11.22 -4.45 7.87
CA GLU A 88 -10.63 -3.36 8.65
C GLU A 88 -9.33 -3.82 9.32
N TYR A 89 -8.34 -2.92 9.39
CA TYR A 89 -7.07 -3.07 10.12
C TYR A 89 -6.94 -1.97 11.18
N PRO A 90 -7.61 -2.11 12.34
CA PRO A 90 -7.56 -1.12 13.41
C PRO A 90 -6.15 -0.91 14.00
N GLU A 91 -5.25 -1.87 13.81
CA GLU A 91 -3.82 -1.79 14.15
C GLU A 91 -3.05 -0.76 13.33
N TYR A 92 -3.51 -0.43 12.11
CA TYR A 92 -2.82 0.54 11.25
C TYR A 92 -3.31 1.94 11.55
N THR A 93 -4.62 2.16 11.39
CA THR A 93 -5.25 3.44 11.68
C THR A 93 -6.78 3.30 11.72
N PRO A 94 -7.49 4.14 12.50
CA PRO A 94 -8.94 4.06 12.62
C PRO A 94 -9.71 4.06 11.31
N GLY A 95 -10.38 2.93 11.05
CA GLY A 95 -11.27 2.75 9.90
C GLY A 95 -10.55 2.43 8.60
N TYR A 96 -9.25 2.14 8.66
CA TYR A 96 -8.47 1.63 7.54
C TYR A 96 -9.06 0.32 7.02
N TYR A 97 -9.55 0.33 5.79
CA TYR A 97 -10.16 -0.83 5.17
C TYR A 97 -9.42 -1.18 3.89
N ALA A 98 -8.91 -2.39 3.79
CA ALA A 98 -7.98 -2.74 2.72
C ALA A 98 -8.07 -4.20 2.28
N VAL A 99 -7.57 -4.47 1.07
CA VAL A 99 -7.29 -5.80 0.53
C VAL A 99 -5.83 -5.89 0.14
N PHE A 100 -5.19 -7.02 0.45
CA PHE A 100 -3.79 -7.30 0.16
C PHE A 100 -3.69 -8.47 -0.80
N PHE A 101 -2.87 -8.34 -1.84
CA PHE A 101 -2.72 -9.35 -2.88
C PHE A 101 -1.34 -9.28 -3.51
N ASP A 102 -0.81 -10.42 -3.93
CA ASP A 102 0.51 -10.48 -4.55
C ASP A 102 0.37 -10.36 -6.07
N ASP A 103 1.20 -9.51 -6.68
CA ASP A 103 1.32 -9.48 -8.14
C ASP A 103 2.12 -10.70 -8.60
N PRO A 104 1.51 -11.61 -9.38
CA PRO A 104 2.17 -12.84 -9.79
C PRO A 104 3.36 -12.60 -10.72
N ILE A 105 3.47 -11.41 -11.34
CA ILE A 105 4.49 -11.05 -12.33
C ILE A 105 5.76 -10.55 -11.64
N ASN A 106 5.64 -9.53 -10.78
CA ASN A 106 6.81 -8.88 -10.16
C ASN A 106 7.05 -9.29 -8.70
N GLY A 107 6.06 -9.90 -8.02
CA GLY A 107 6.20 -10.31 -6.62
C GLY A 107 6.03 -9.20 -5.59
N ILE A 108 5.68 -7.98 -6.03
CA ILE A 108 5.30 -6.89 -5.12
C ILE A 108 3.94 -7.24 -4.51
N GLN A 109 3.83 -7.11 -3.20
CA GLN A 109 2.52 -7.13 -2.56
C GLN A 109 1.83 -5.79 -2.76
N TRP A 110 0.64 -5.82 -3.33
CA TRP A 110 -0.19 -4.65 -3.51
C TRP A 110 -1.25 -4.59 -2.45
N GLU A 111 -1.55 -3.35 -2.06
CA GLU A 111 -2.64 -3.03 -1.19
C GLU A 111 -3.54 -2.00 -1.86
N LEU A 112 -4.86 -2.23 -1.82
CA LEU A 112 -5.85 -1.21 -2.14
C LEU A 112 -6.60 -0.85 -0.86
N ALA A 113 -6.34 0.36 -0.35
CA ALA A 113 -6.79 0.80 0.96
C ALA A 113 -7.69 2.02 0.91
N ARG A 114 -8.72 2.04 1.75
CA ARG A 114 -9.57 3.18 2.03
C ARG A 114 -9.31 3.67 3.45
N LEU A 115 -8.77 4.90 3.56
CA LEU A 115 -8.58 5.60 4.83
C LEU A 115 -9.61 6.73 5.00
N PRO A 116 -10.59 6.66 5.91
CA PRO A 116 -11.56 7.72 6.11
C PRO A 116 -10.90 9.04 6.52
N THR A 117 -11.38 10.17 5.97
CA THR A 117 -10.91 11.50 6.35
C THR A 117 -11.19 11.80 7.82
N VAL A 118 -12.36 11.37 8.30
CA VAL A 118 -12.76 11.44 9.71
C VAL A 118 -13.17 10.04 10.15
N PRO A 119 -12.42 9.40 11.05
CA PRO A 119 -12.81 8.11 11.61
C PRO A 119 -14.09 8.20 12.43
N SER A 120 -14.91 7.14 12.39
CA SER A 120 -16.10 7.05 13.23
C SER A 120 -15.73 6.75 14.70
N PRO A 121 -16.60 7.07 15.67
CA PRO A 121 -16.37 6.72 17.08
C PRO A 121 -16.11 5.22 17.29
N VAL A 122 -16.80 4.37 16.52
CA VAL A 122 -16.60 2.90 16.55
C VAL A 122 -15.20 2.52 16.05
N ALA A 123 -14.75 3.12 14.95
CA ALA A 123 -13.43 2.87 14.38
C ALA A 123 -12.30 3.31 15.33
N LEU A 124 -12.46 4.48 15.98
CA LEU A 124 -11.54 4.96 17.01
C LEU A 124 -11.47 3.98 18.18
N TRP A 125 -12.61 3.52 18.68
CA TRP A 125 -12.67 2.58 19.80
C TRP A 125 -12.04 1.22 19.46
N ARG A 126 -12.30 0.67 18.26
CA ARG A 126 -11.69 -0.58 17.80
C ARG A 126 -10.16 -0.46 17.77
N SER A 127 -9.66 0.62 17.19
CA SER A 127 -8.22 0.86 17.07
C SER A 127 -7.58 1.03 18.44
N TRP A 128 -8.20 1.82 19.32
CA TRP A 128 -7.75 1.96 20.69
C TRP A 128 -7.68 0.62 21.44
N ARG A 129 -8.66 -0.27 21.27
CA ARG A 129 -8.63 -1.61 21.87
C ARG A 129 -7.46 -2.44 21.35
N VAL A 130 -7.24 -2.45 20.04
CA VAL A 130 -6.13 -3.19 19.42
C VAL A 130 -4.78 -2.65 19.87
N MET A 131 -4.59 -1.32 19.83
CA MET A 131 -3.36 -0.67 20.28
C MET A 131 -3.06 -0.93 21.77
N ARG A 132 -4.09 -1.03 22.62
CA ARG A 132 -3.91 -1.45 24.02
C ARG A 132 -3.49 -2.90 24.18
N SER A 133 -3.88 -3.79 23.26
CA SER A 133 -3.39 -5.18 23.24
C SER A 133 -1.91 -5.21 22.85
N ILE A 134 -1.57 -4.55 21.74
CA ILE A 134 -0.20 -4.47 21.23
C ILE A 134 0.72 -3.87 22.30
N ALA A 135 0.33 -2.76 22.94
CA ALA A 135 1.15 -2.14 23.98
C ALA A 135 1.45 -3.08 25.18
N LYS A 136 0.58 -4.05 25.49
CA LYS A 136 0.84 -5.06 26.53
C LYS A 136 1.87 -6.10 26.10
N GLU A 137 1.90 -6.43 24.81
CA GLU A 137 2.86 -7.38 24.22
C GLU A 137 4.24 -6.74 24.03
N HIS A 138 4.33 -5.41 24.08
CA HIS A 138 5.57 -4.64 23.96
C HIS A 138 5.93 -3.88 25.26
N PRO A 139 6.27 -4.58 26.36
CA PRO A 139 6.56 -3.95 27.66
C PRO A 139 7.83 -3.07 27.67
N HIS A 140 8.64 -3.12 26.60
CA HIS A 140 9.83 -2.29 26.44
C HIS A 140 9.53 -0.88 25.94
N TRP A 141 8.33 -0.60 25.44
CA TRP A 141 7.92 0.74 25.04
C TRP A 141 7.84 1.67 26.25
N ARG A 142 8.60 2.77 26.19
CA ARG A 142 8.74 3.72 27.29
C ARG A 142 7.81 4.92 27.14
N HIS A 143 7.21 5.08 25.97
CA HIS A 143 6.30 6.16 25.63
C HIS A 143 4.94 5.65 25.15
N SER A 144 4.01 6.58 24.88
CA SER A 144 2.75 6.25 24.23
C SER A 144 3.02 5.63 22.85
N VAL A 145 2.14 4.73 22.39
CA VAL A 145 2.36 4.03 21.11
C VAL A 145 2.48 5.00 19.93
N ALA A 146 1.74 6.11 19.95
CA ALA A 146 1.88 7.16 18.93
C ALA A 146 3.29 7.76 18.90
N ARG A 147 3.93 7.95 20.05
CA ARG A 147 5.29 8.49 20.14
C ARG A 147 6.34 7.46 19.73
N GLU A 148 6.15 6.19 20.08
CA GLU A 148 7.03 5.10 19.64
C GLU A 148 6.94 4.87 18.11
N ALA A 149 5.76 5.07 17.52
CA ALA A 149 5.54 4.94 16.08
C ALA A 149 6.13 6.11 15.27
N MET A 150 6.36 7.27 15.88
CA MET A 150 6.91 8.44 15.19
C MET A 150 8.43 8.43 15.21
N ARG A 151 9.04 8.27 14.04
CA ARG A 151 10.47 8.50 13.85
C ARG A 151 10.73 9.97 13.55
N VAL A 152 11.58 10.60 14.35
CA VAL A 152 12.12 11.94 14.01
C VAL A 152 13.06 11.77 12.82
N LEU A 153 12.76 12.47 11.74
CA LEU A 153 13.60 12.52 10.55
C LEU A 153 14.42 13.82 10.58
N PRO A 154 15.68 13.81 10.09
CA PRO A 154 16.46 15.02 9.98
C PRO A 154 15.73 16.05 9.11
N GLY A 155 15.72 17.28 9.57
CA GLY A 155 15.25 18.43 8.81
C GLY A 155 16.14 18.66 7.59
N ARG A 156 15.62 19.44 6.63
CA ARG A 156 16.32 19.79 5.39
C ARG A 156 17.70 20.43 5.62
N ASP A 157 17.87 21.11 6.77
CA ASP A 157 19.09 21.83 7.12
C ASP A 157 19.98 21.07 8.14
N ASP A 158 19.58 19.86 8.55
CA ASP A 158 20.31 19.06 9.55
C ASP A 158 21.54 18.33 8.96
N SER A 159 21.80 18.47 7.66
CA SER A 159 22.96 17.89 6.97
C SER A 159 24.17 18.83 6.97
N ALA A 160 24.65 19.20 8.17
CA ALA A 160 25.88 19.96 8.34
C ALA A 160 26.74 19.44 9.51
N SER A 161 26.82 18.11 9.69
CA SER A 161 27.87 17.49 10.52
C SER A 161 27.81 15.96 10.43
N MET A 162 28.30 15.40 9.32
CA MET A 162 28.88 14.04 9.26
C MET A 162 30.09 14.06 8.34
#